data_AF-A0A8T5TGX9-F1
#
_entry.id   AF-A0A8T5TGX9-F1
#
_cell.length_a   1.000
_cell.length_b   1.000
_cell.length_c   1.000
_cell.angle_alpha   90.00
_cell.angle_beta   90.00
_cell.angle_gamma   90.00
#
_symmetry.space_group_name_H-M   'P 1'
#
loop_
_entity.id
_entity.type
_entity.pdbx_description
1 polymer ?
#
loop_
_entity_poly.entity_id
_entity_poly.type
_entity_poly.pdbx_seq_one_letter_code
_entity_poly.pdbx_strand_id
1 'polypeptide(L)'
;MVISIIFYISLFLLSFLITIILGNNSFSPLRNLVSDMGRKAYSPAPYIFDMTCFLSGLFSIPFTFYILKFIKYQFKTNPRIKDKSHNPSLSFIIANIGMIGIGIFSMDRNYLYLHFFFATFALVGYVFAALYISILILFFKFGLSRIIGIIGFFGVIILLSFTFYANVIFTSLRTISEWLIVLFISIWLYSFTISIFFKKLYL
;
A
#
# COMPACT_ATOMS: atom_id res chain seq x y z
N MET A 1 2.06 12.44 -8.51
CA MET A 1 1.99 12.16 -7.06
C MET A 1 0.61 12.49 -6.51
N VAL A 2 0.25 13.76 -6.32
CA VAL A 2 -1.10 14.18 -5.89
C VAL A 2 -2.20 13.56 -6.78
N ILE A 3 -2.00 13.59 -8.09
CA ILE A 3 -2.88 12.94 -9.07
C ILE A 3 -3.07 11.44 -8.79
N SER A 4 -2.01 10.70 -8.45
CA SER A 4 -2.08 9.26 -8.12
C SER A 4 -2.87 9.01 -6.84
N ILE A 5 -2.73 9.87 -5.84
CA ILE A 5 -3.45 9.78 -4.57
C ILE A 5 -4.94 10.04 -4.82
N ILE A 6 -5.27 11.09 -5.56
CA ILE A 6 -6.65 11.42 -5.93
C ILE A 6 -7.27 10.26 -6.68
N PHE A 7 -6.61 9.75 -7.73
CA PHE A 7 -7.15 8.62 -8.49
C PHE A 7 -7.40 7.39 -7.62
N TYR A 8 -6.44 7.00 -6.77
CA TYR A 8 -6.65 5.85 -5.89
C TYR A 8 -7.81 6.07 -4.93
N ILE A 9 -7.82 7.19 -4.20
CA ILE A 9 -8.87 7.46 -3.20
C ILE A 9 -10.23 7.54 -3.87
N SER A 10 -10.35 8.27 -4.97
CA SER A 10 -11.60 8.43 -5.71
C SER A 10 -12.11 7.09 -6.25
N LEU A 11 -11.27 6.29 -6.89
CA LEU A 11 -11.70 5.01 -7.46
C LEU A 11 -11.95 3.94 -6.38
N PHE A 12 -11.14 3.90 -5.33
CA PHE A 12 -11.34 3.00 -4.20
C PHE A 12 -12.66 3.31 -3.49
N LEU A 13 -12.92 4.58 -3.17
CA LEU A 13 -14.19 5.00 -2.55
C LEU A 13 -15.37 4.75 -3.47
N LEU A 14 -15.24 5.01 -4.77
CA LEU A 14 -16.29 4.73 -5.74
C LEU A 14 -16.61 3.22 -5.78
N SER A 15 -15.58 2.38 -5.87
CA SER A 15 -15.71 0.92 -5.82
C SER A 15 -16.39 0.46 -4.53
N PHE A 16 -15.96 1.02 -3.40
CA PHE A 16 -16.50 0.71 -2.09
C PHE A 16 -17.98 1.10 -1.96
N LEU A 17 -18.34 2.32 -2.36
CA LEU A 17 -19.72 2.82 -2.31
C LEU A 17 -20.64 2.02 -3.23
N ILE A 18 -20.20 1.74 -4.46
CA ILE A 18 -20.98 0.90 -5.38
C ILE A 18 -21.20 -0.49 -4.78
N THR A 19 -20.17 -1.09 -4.20
CA THR A 19 -20.28 -2.43 -3.61
C THR A 19 -21.15 -2.45 -2.35
N ILE A 20 -21.15 -1.39 -1.53
CA ILE A 20 -22.03 -1.33 -0.36
C ILE A 20 -23.48 -1.03 -0.72
N ILE A 21 -23.73 -0.11 -1.64
CA ILE A 21 -25.09 0.39 -1.94
C ILE A 21 -25.80 -0.50 -2.96
N LEU A 22 -25.07 -0.94 -3.99
CA LEU A 22 -25.62 -1.68 -5.14
C LEU A 22 -25.10 -3.11 -5.21
N GLY A 23 -24.27 -3.53 -4.24
CA GLY A 23 -23.68 -4.86 -4.21
C GLY A 23 -24.67 -5.95 -3.85
N ASN A 24 -24.33 -7.16 -4.29
CA ASN A 24 -25.08 -8.36 -3.97
C ASN A 24 -24.53 -9.01 -2.68
N ASN A 25 -25.26 -9.99 -2.14
CA ASN A 25 -24.79 -10.83 -1.04
C ASN A 25 -24.43 -10.08 0.25
N SER A 26 -25.09 -8.93 0.50
CA SER A 26 -24.98 -8.18 1.75
C SER A 26 -23.53 -7.86 2.16
N PHE A 27 -22.74 -7.40 1.17
CA PHE A 27 -21.34 -7.04 1.36
C PHE A 27 -21.16 -6.12 2.57
N SER A 28 -20.22 -6.48 3.44
CA SER A 28 -19.88 -5.68 4.61
C SER A 28 -18.38 -5.79 4.90
N PRO A 29 -17.67 -4.70 5.26
CA PRO A 29 -16.26 -4.75 5.64
C PRO A 29 -15.97 -5.66 6.84
N LEU A 30 -16.99 -5.97 7.64
CA LEU A 30 -16.88 -6.89 8.78
C LEU A 30 -16.91 -8.36 8.36
N ARG A 31 -17.44 -8.67 7.17
CA ARG A 31 -17.67 -10.04 6.69
C ARG A 31 -16.93 -10.38 5.41
N ASN A 32 -16.64 -9.38 4.58
CA ASN A 32 -16.08 -9.52 3.24
C ASN A 32 -14.72 -8.86 3.13
N LEU A 33 -13.86 -9.53 2.38
CA LEU A 33 -12.49 -9.11 2.10
C LEU A 33 -12.46 -7.81 1.30
N VAL A 34 -11.36 -7.07 1.35
CA VAL A 34 -11.15 -5.91 0.45
C VAL A 34 -11.19 -6.39 -0.99
N SER A 35 -10.51 -7.51 -1.26
CA SER A 35 -10.48 -8.17 -2.56
C SER A 35 -11.84 -8.66 -3.06
N ASP A 36 -12.85 -8.83 -2.19
CA ASP A 36 -14.21 -9.20 -2.60
C ASP A 36 -14.89 -8.08 -3.42
N MET A 37 -14.44 -6.82 -3.32
CA MET A 37 -14.91 -5.75 -4.21
C MET A 37 -14.56 -6.02 -5.69
N GLY A 38 -13.54 -6.83 -5.96
CA GLY A 38 -13.14 -7.27 -7.30
C GLY A 38 -13.89 -8.52 -7.80
N ARG A 39 -14.96 -8.96 -7.12
CA ARG A 39 -15.77 -10.13 -7.51
C ARG A 39 -17.16 -9.72 -7.96
N LYS A 40 -17.62 -10.28 -9.08
CA LYS A 40 -19.01 -10.17 -9.57
C LYS A 40 -20.06 -10.66 -8.57
N ALA A 41 -19.66 -11.57 -7.67
CA ALA A 41 -20.52 -12.07 -6.61
C ALA A 41 -20.92 -10.98 -5.59
N TYR A 42 -20.10 -9.94 -5.41
CA TYR A 42 -20.34 -8.90 -4.40
C TYR A 42 -20.52 -7.51 -5.02
N SER A 43 -19.84 -7.20 -6.12
CA SER A 43 -19.90 -5.89 -6.77
C SER A 43 -20.55 -5.98 -8.17
N PRO A 44 -21.47 -5.07 -8.53
CA PRO A 44 -22.00 -4.99 -9.89
C PRO A 44 -20.98 -4.41 -10.88
N ALA A 45 -19.94 -3.73 -10.39
CA ALA A 45 -18.88 -3.12 -11.20
C ALA A 45 -17.48 -3.49 -10.66
N PRO A 46 -17.11 -4.78 -10.62
CA PRO A 46 -15.87 -5.26 -10.00
C PRO A 46 -14.62 -4.72 -10.73
N TYR A 47 -14.76 -4.35 -12.00
CA TYR A 47 -13.70 -3.74 -12.79
C TYR A 47 -13.24 -2.39 -12.22
N ILE A 48 -14.05 -1.70 -11.41
CA ILE A 48 -13.63 -0.43 -10.77
C ILE A 48 -12.56 -0.70 -9.71
N PHE A 49 -12.72 -1.76 -8.91
CA PHE A 49 -11.69 -2.21 -7.98
C PHE A 49 -10.42 -2.63 -8.73
N ASP A 50 -10.56 -3.45 -9.77
CA ASP A 50 -9.45 -3.89 -10.61
C ASP A 50 -8.67 -2.69 -11.20
N MET A 51 -9.39 -1.70 -11.74
CA MET A 51 -8.80 -0.48 -12.27
C MET A 51 -8.13 0.37 -11.19
N THR A 52 -8.70 0.40 -9.97
CA THR A 52 -8.08 1.07 -8.83
C THR A 52 -6.70 0.46 -8.55
N CYS A 53 -6.60 -0.86 -8.48
CA CYS A 53 -5.35 -1.56 -8.25
C CYS A 53 -4.35 -1.33 -9.40
N PHE A 54 -4.81 -1.49 -10.64
CA PHE A 54 -3.99 -1.33 -11.84
C PHE A 54 -3.41 0.09 -11.96
N LEU A 55 -4.28 1.11 -11.92
CA LEU A 55 -3.87 2.51 -12.07
C LEU A 55 -3.05 2.99 -10.88
N SER A 56 -3.36 2.53 -9.66
CA SER A 56 -2.56 2.85 -8.48
C SER A 56 -1.13 2.33 -8.60
N GLY A 57 -0.96 1.07 -9.02
CA GLY A 57 0.36 0.51 -9.28
C GLY A 57 1.11 1.26 -10.39
N LEU A 58 0.43 1.54 -11.50
CA LEU A 58 1.03 2.25 -12.65
C LEU A 58 1.47 3.68 -12.29
N PHE A 59 0.60 4.47 -11.66
CA PHE A 59 0.90 5.85 -11.29
C PHE A 59 1.83 5.97 -10.07
N SER A 60 1.99 4.90 -9.30
CA SER A 60 2.97 4.84 -8.22
C SER A 60 4.40 4.61 -8.72
N ILE A 61 4.61 4.12 -9.94
CA ILE A 61 5.97 3.92 -10.50
C ILE A 61 6.76 5.23 -10.60
N PRO A 62 6.27 6.31 -11.25
CA PRO A 62 6.97 7.60 -11.23
C PRO A 62 7.25 8.10 -9.81
N PHE A 63 6.33 7.83 -8.88
CA PHE A 63 6.48 8.23 -7.49
C PHE A 63 7.59 7.43 -6.77
N THR A 64 7.72 6.14 -7.05
CA THR A 64 8.83 5.33 -6.56
C THR A 64 10.17 5.92 -6.99
N PHE A 65 10.34 6.27 -8.27
CA PHE A 65 11.58 6.92 -8.73
C PHE A 65 11.83 8.27 -8.05
N TYR A 66 10.78 9.03 -7.77
CA TYR A 66 10.89 10.28 -7.02
C TYR A 66 11.38 10.06 -5.58
N ILE A 67 10.79 9.12 -4.85
CA ILE A 67 11.24 8.74 -3.49
C ILE A 67 12.70 8.30 -3.53
N LEU A 68 13.09 7.48 -4.51
CA LEU A 68 14.46 6.99 -4.63
C LEU A 68 15.45 8.12 -4.86
N LYS A 69 15.10 9.08 -5.72
CA LYS A 69 15.93 10.27 -5.93
C LYS A 69 16.07 11.08 -4.64
N PHE A 70 14.98 11.24 -3.88
CA PHE A 70 15.00 11.91 -2.58
C PHE A 70 15.91 11.19 -1.58
N ILE A 71 15.77 9.86 -1.43
CA ILE A 71 16.58 9.06 -0.51
C ILE A 71 18.06 9.12 -0.89
N LYS A 72 18.39 8.94 -2.19
CA LYS A 72 19.77 9.05 -2.68
C LYS A 72 20.38 10.43 -2.41
N TYR A 73 19.60 11.50 -2.55
CA TYR A 73 20.05 12.84 -2.19
C TYR A 73 20.36 12.96 -0.70
N GLN A 74 19.46 12.50 0.18
CA GLN A 74 19.69 12.53 1.63
C GLN A 74 20.92 11.72 2.04
N PHE A 75 21.16 10.56 1.40
CA PHE A 75 22.37 9.76 1.61
C PHE A 75 23.64 10.50 1.18
N LYS A 76 23.63 11.19 0.03
CA LYS A 76 24.78 11.97 -0.42
C LYS A 76 25.13 13.11 0.55
N THR A 77 24.13 13.72 1.16
CA THR A 77 24.31 14.88 2.06
C THR A 77 24.53 14.51 3.52
N ASN A 78 24.34 13.24 3.91
CA ASN A 78 24.42 12.84 5.32
C ASN A 78 25.72 12.08 5.61
N PRO A 79 26.67 12.67 6.37
CA PRO A 79 27.98 12.06 6.63
C PRO A 79 27.91 10.78 7.48
N ARG A 80 26.77 10.49 8.13
CA ARG A 80 26.58 9.28 8.94
C ARG A 80 26.30 8.02 8.12
N ILE A 81 26.01 8.17 6.83
CA ILE A 81 25.60 7.07 5.96
C ILE A 81 26.78 6.72 5.06
N LYS A 82 27.65 5.84 5.56
CA LYS A 82 28.86 5.41 4.86
C LYS A 82 28.58 4.37 3.77
N ASP A 83 27.48 3.62 3.90
CA ASP A 83 27.11 2.57 2.96
C ASP A 83 25.94 3.01 2.05
N LYS A 84 26.17 2.92 0.74
CA LYS A 84 25.22 3.27 -0.33
C LYS A 84 24.46 2.06 -0.89
N SER A 85 24.72 0.85 -0.38
CA SER A 85 24.08 -0.42 -0.79
C SER A 85 22.57 -0.47 -0.48
N HIS A 86 22.10 0.49 0.31
CA HIS A 86 20.79 0.62 0.88
C HIS A 86 19.77 1.06 -0.18
N ASN A 87 19.11 0.10 -0.85
CA ASN A 87 18.21 0.38 -1.96
C ASN A 87 16.75 -0.06 -1.70
N PRO A 88 15.87 0.83 -1.19
CA PRO A 88 14.45 0.54 -1.04
C PRO A 88 13.70 0.39 -2.37
N SER A 89 14.36 0.58 -3.51
CA SER A 89 13.71 0.57 -4.83
C SER A 89 13.04 -0.76 -5.10
N LEU A 90 13.68 -1.86 -4.67
CA LEU A 90 13.18 -3.18 -4.97
C LEU A 90 11.82 -3.41 -4.31
N SER A 91 11.66 -3.03 -3.04
CA SER A 91 10.40 -3.19 -2.31
C SER A 91 9.25 -2.42 -2.95
N PHE A 92 9.48 -1.17 -3.36
CA PHE A 92 8.46 -0.38 -4.06
C PHE A 92 8.15 -0.90 -5.47
N ILE A 93 9.16 -1.34 -6.22
CA ILE A 93 8.95 -1.91 -7.56
C ILE A 93 8.13 -3.19 -7.45
N ILE A 94 8.47 -4.08 -6.53
CA ILE A 94 7.70 -5.29 -6.25
C ILE A 94 6.26 -4.93 -5.84
N ALA A 95 6.08 -3.92 -4.99
CA ALA A 95 4.76 -3.47 -4.57
C ALA A 95 3.90 -2.99 -5.76
N ASN A 96 4.47 -2.15 -6.63
CA ASN A 96 3.77 -1.63 -7.81
C ASN A 96 3.43 -2.74 -8.82
N ILE A 97 4.36 -3.68 -9.06
CA ILE A 97 4.12 -4.85 -9.91
C ILE A 97 2.99 -5.70 -9.31
N GLY A 98 3.01 -5.91 -7.98
CA GLY A 98 1.92 -6.57 -7.25
C GLY A 98 0.58 -5.89 -7.50
N MET A 99 0.49 -4.57 -7.31
CA MET A 99 -0.74 -3.81 -7.53
C MET A 99 -1.27 -3.89 -8.96
N ILE A 100 -0.37 -3.79 -9.95
CA ILE A 100 -0.73 -3.97 -11.37
C ILE A 100 -1.26 -5.38 -11.61
N GLY A 101 -0.58 -6.39 -11.06
CA GLY A 101 -0.98 -7.79 -11.17
C GLY A 101 -2.35 -8.07 -10.55
N ILE A 102 -2.66 -7.51 -9.38
CA ILE A 102 -3.99 -7.62 -8.74
C ILE A 102 -5.09 -7.10 -9.69
N GLY A 103 -4.86 -5.97 -10.36
CA GLY A 103 -5.82 -5.40 -11.29
C GLY A 103 -6.00 -6.22 -12.58
N ILE A 104 -4.93 -6.82 -13.08
CA ILE A 104 -4.99 -7.71 -14.26
C ILE A 104 -5.70 -9.02 -13.90
N PHE A 105 -5.21 -9.69 -12.86
CA PHE A 105 -5.70 -10.97 -12.37
C PHE A 105 -6.68 -10.73 -11.22
N SER A 106 -7.90 -10.33 -11.54
CA SER A 106 -8.94 -10.14 -10.53
C SER A 106 -9.30 -11.44 -9.83
N MET A 107 -10.07 -11.34 -8.74
CA MET A 107 -10.55 -12.51 -8.02
C MET A 107 -11.41 -13.45 -8.88
N ASP A 108 -12.13 -12.91 -9.86
CA ASP A 108 -12.90 -13.70 -10.84
C ASP A 108 -12.03 -14.27 -11.98
N ARG A 109 -10.86 -13.65 -12.24
CA ARG A 109 -9.87 -14.07 -13.26
C ARG A 109 -8.63 -14.68 -12.62
N ASN A 110 -8.80 -15.36 -11.49
CA ASN A 110 -7.71 -15.86 -10.66
C ASN A 110 -7.18 -17.22 -11.13
N TYR A 111 -6.74 -17.29 -12.39
CA TYR A 111 -6.09 -18.49 -12.93
C TYR A 111 -4.80 -18.76 -12.16
N LEU A 112 -4.54 -20.03 -11.80
CA LEU A 112 -3.33 -20.47 -11.08
C LEU A 112 -3.04 -19.69 -9.78
N TYR A 113 -4.07 -19.15 -9.12
CA TYR A 113 -3.93 -18.34 -7.90
C TYR A 113 -3.08 -17.06 -8.09
N LEU A 114 -2.94 -16.56 -9.32
CA LEU A 114 -2.13 -15.38 -9.65
C LEU A 114 -2.58 -14.12 -8.88
N HIS A 115 -3.87 -13.93 -8.62
CA HIS A 115 -4.35 -12.82 -7.82
C HIS A 115 -3.68 -12.80 -6.44
N PHE A 116 -3.66 -13.94 -5.75
CA PHE A 116 -3.09 -14.04 -4.40
C PHE A 116 -1.58 -13.90 -4.43
N PHE A 117 -0.92 -14.40 -5.47
CA PHE A 117 0.51 -14.23 -5.68
C PHE A 117 0.87 -12.74 -5.81
N PHE A 118 0.16 -11.99 -6.66
CA PHE A 118 0.38 -10.55 -6.83
C PHE A 118 -0.08 -9.72 -5.62
N ALA A 119 -1.15 -10.13 -4.93
CA ALA A 119 -1.55 -9.54 -3.65
C ALA A 119 -0.46 -9.69 -2.58
N THR A 120 0.20 -10.86 -2.54
CA THR A 120 1.35 -11.08 -1.67
C THR A 120 2.51 -10.14 -2.03
N PHE A 121 2.81 -9.97 -3.32
CA PHE A 121 3.86 -9.05 -3.77
C PHE A 121 3.56 -7.60 -3.41
N ALA A 122 2.31 -7.16 -3.61
CA ALA A 122 1.87 -5.82 -3.23
C ALA A 122 2.05 -5.60 -1.72
N LEU A 123 1.53 -6.51 -0.90
CA LEU A 123 1.57 -6.40 0.54
C LEU A 123 3.01 -6.41 1.07
N VAL A 124 3.78 -7.44 0.71
CA VAL A 124 5.17 -7.63 1.14
C VAL A 124 6.03 -6.44 0.68
N GLY A 125 5.89 -6.02 -0.57
CA GLY A 125 6.61 -4.88 -1.12
C GLY A 125 6.33 -3.59 -0.34
N TYR A 126 5.06 -3.25 -0.08
CA TYR A 126 4.72 -2.05 0.68
C TYR A 126 5.12 -2.12 2.15
N VAL A 127 4.96 -3.29 2.79
CA VAL A 127 5.40 -3.54 4.17
C VAL A 127 6.90 -3.30 4.31
N PHE A 128 7.71 -3.93 3.45
CA PHE A 128 9.16 -3.75 3.50
C PHE A 128 9.57 -2.32 3.17
N ALA A 129 8.92 -1.68 2.20
CA ALA A 129 9.15 -0.27 1.88
C ALA A 129 8.87 0.62 3.10
N ALA A 130 7.76 0.39 3.80
CA ALA A 130 7.35 1.15 4.97
C ALA A 130 8.32 0.96 6.14
N LEU A 131 8.64 -0.27 6.51
CA LEU A 131 9.61 -0.57 7.57
C LEU A 131 10.97 0.08 7.28
N TYR A 132 11.45 -0.10 6.06
CA TYR A 132 12.75 0.41 5.66
C TYR A 132 12.81 1.94 5.70
N ILE A 133 11.84 2.63 5.08
CA ILE A 133 11.77 4.10 5.13
C ILE A 133 11.63 4.59 6.57
N SER A 134 10.79 3.94 7.38
CA SER A 134 10.61 4.33 8.76
C SER A 134 11.91 4.23 9.56
N ILE A 135 12.67 3.15 9.40
CA ILE A 135 14.02 3.00 9.98
C ILE A 135 14.90 4.17 9.51
N LEU A 136 14.89 4.48 8.20
CA LEU A 136 15.70 5.59 7.70
C LEU A 136 15.33 6.93 8.34
N ILE A 137 14.04 7.23 8.49
CA ILE A 137 13.56 8.47 9.12
C ILE A 137 13.93 8.53 10.61
N LEU A 138 13.87 7.40 11.32
CA LEU A 138 14.14 7.33 12.76
C LEU A 138 15.63 7.53 13.07
N PHE A 139 16.50 6.84 12.34
CA PHE A 139 17.93 6.80 12.63
C PHE A 139 18.74 7.88 11.92
N PHE A 140 18.24 8.40 10.79
CA PHE A 140 18.96 9.40 10.00
C PHE A 140 18.20 10.72 9.88
N LYS A 141 18.94 11.83 9.75
CA LYS A 141 18.36 13.15 9.57
C LYS A 141 17.86 13.31 8.12
N PHE A 142 16.66 12.79 7.85
CA PHE A 142 15.97 12.93 6.56
C PHE A 142 15.16 14.23 6.44
N GLY A 143 15.17 15.09 7.47
CA GLY A 143 14.38 16.33 7.54
C GLY A 143 12.86 16.09 7.43
N LEU A 144 12.42 14.87 7.73
CA LEU A 144 11.02 14.50 7.88
C LEU A 144 10.72 14.35 9.37
N SER A 145 9.44 14.51 9.76
CA SER A 145 9.04 14.29 11.15
C SER A 145 9.30 12.84 11.57
N ARG A 146 9.94 12.66 12.74
CA ARG A 146 10.15 11.33 13.32
C ARG A 146 8.84 10.60 13.60
N ILE A 147 7.75 11.34 13.81
CA ILE A 147 6.41 10.77 14.05
C ILE A 147 5.99 9.86 12.88
N ILE A 148 6.27 10.25 11.63
CA ILE A 148 5.96 9.44 10.44
C ILE A 148 6.74 8.12 10.47
N GLY A 149 8.01 8.19 10.88
CA GLY A 149 8.86 7.02 11.08
C GLY A 149 8.33 6.09 12.17
N ILE A 150 7.98 6.64 13.34
CA ILE A 150 7.41 5.88 14.47
C ILE A 150 6.12 5.18 14.05
N ILE A 151 5.16 5.93 13.48
CA ILE A 151 3.87 5.39 13.05
C ILE A 151 4.09 4.27 12.03
N GLY A 152 4.94 4.49 11.02
CA GLY A 152 5.19 3.46 10.01
C GLY A 152 5.87 2.21 10.58
N PHE A 153 6.87 2.37 11.45
CA PHE A 153 7.58 1.22 12.00
C PHE A 153 6.69 0.38 12.93
N PHE A 154 6.17 1.02 13.98
CA PHE A 154 5.37 0.31 14.98
C PHE A 154 4.00 -0.10 14.43
N GLY A 155 3.36 0.75 13.62
CA GLY A 155 2.07 0.43 13.01
C GLY A 155 2.14 -0.77 12.07
N VAL A 156 3.18 -0.87 11.22
CA VAL A 156 3.37 -2.06 10.39
C VAL A 156 3.63 -3.31 11.24
N ILE A 157 4.49 -3.24 12.26
CA ILE A 157 4.79 -4.40 13.12
C ILE A 157 3.53 -4.89 13.86
N ILE A 158 2.75 -3.96 14.44
CA ILE A 158 1.50 -4.28 15.13
C ILE A 158 0.51 -4.94 14.18
N LEU A 159 0.31 -4.36 12.98
CA LEU A 159 -0.65 -4.89 12.02
C LEU A 159 -0.21 -6.21 11.38
N LEU A 160 1.08 -6.42 11.15
CA LEU A 160 1.62 -7.72 10.72
C LEU A 160 1.38 -8.78 11.78
N SER A 161 1.66 -8.46 13.05
CA SER A 161 1.43 -9.36 14.18
C SER A 161 -0.06 -9.71 14.32
N PHE A 162 -0.93 -8.69 14.19
CA PHE A 162 -2.38 -8.87 14.19
C PHE A 162 -2.84 -9.71 12.99
N THR A 163 -2.31 -9.46 11.79
CA THR A 163 -2.63 -10.22 10.58
C THR A 163 -2.19 -11.68 10.72
N PHE A 164 -0.99 -11.94 11.26
CA PHE A 164 -0.52 -13.29 11.55
C PHE A 164 -1.46 -13.99 12.54
N TYR A 165 -1.80 -13.34 13.65
CA TYR A 165 -2.72 -13.86 14.65
C TYR A 165 -4.12 -14.16 14.09
N ALA A 166 -4.65 -13.24 13.27
CA ALA A 166 -5.95 -13.39 12.61
C ALA A 166 -5.98 -14.51 11.56
N ASN A 167 -4.86 -14.81 10.90
CA ASN A 167 -4.82 -15.89 9.91
C ASN A 167 -4.54 -17.27 10.54
N VAL A 168 -3.78 -17.33 11.64
CA VAL A 168 -3.38 -18.60 12.25
C VAL A 168 -4.32 -19.05 13.37
N ILE A 169 -4.82 -18.12 14.19
CA ILE A 169 -5.51 -18.46 15.45
C ILE A 169 -7.00 -18.14 15.37
N PHE A 170 -7.37 -16.94 14.88
CA PHE A 170 -8.77 -16.49 14.82
C PHE A 170 -9.19 -16.15 13.40
N THR A 171 -9.51 -17.17 12.61
CA THR A 171 -9.87 -17.02 11.18
C THR A 171 -11.05 -16.09 10.92
N SER A 172 -11.93 -15.87 11.91
CA SER A 172 -13.01 -14.88 11.85
C SER A 172 -12.52 -13.42 11.78
N LEU A 173 -11.31 -13.14 12.24
CA LEU A 173 -10.67 -11.82 12.18
C LEU A 173 -9.91 -11.57 10.88
N ARG A 174 -9.77 -12.59 10.02
CA ARG A 174 -9.03 -12.49 8.76
C ARG A 174 -9.52 -11.31 7.94
N THR A 175 -10.83 -11.17 7.80
CA THR A 175 -11.46 -10.08 7.05
C THR A 175 -11.04 -8.71 7.58
N ILE A 176 -11.18 -8.50 8.89
CA ILE A 176 -10.86 -7.23 9.53
C ILE A 176 -9.36 -6.91 9.38
N SER A 177 -8.49 -7.92 9.49
CA SER A 177 -7.04 -7.71 9.33
C SER A 177 -6.64 -7.24 7.93
N GLU A 178 -7.25 -7.76 6.86
CA GLU A 178 -7.00 -7.29 5.49
C GLU A 178 -7.39 -5.82 5.32
N TRP A 179 -8.57 -5.43 5.82
CA TRP A 179 -9.01 -4.03 5.80
C TRP A 179 -8.05 -3.11 6.53
N LEU A 180 -7.67 -3.48 7.76
CA LEU A 180 -6.78 -2.67 8.59
C LEU A 180 -5.41 -2.48 7.96
N ILE A 181 -4.80 -3.53 7.42
CA ILE A 181 -3.46 -3.43 6.83
C ILE A 181 -3.47 -2.62 5.53
N VAL A 182 -4.48 -2.80 4.66
CA VAL A 182 -4.63 -2.03 3.41
C VAL A 182 -4.85 -0.55 3.70
N LEU A 183 -5.77 -0.22 4.62
CA LEU A 183 -6.06 1.17 4.99
C LEU A 183 -4.85 1.83 5.66
N PHE A 184 -4.20 1.13 6.59
CA PHE A 184 -3.03 1.66 7.27
C PHE A 184 -1.87 1.94 6.30
N ILE A 185 -1.52 0.98 5.43
CA ILE A 185 -0.45 1.16 4.45
C ILE A 185 -0.79 2.35 3.53
N SER A 186 -2.04 2.46 3.09
CA SER A 186 -2.50 3.57 2.25
C SER A 186 -2.34 4.91 2.96
N ILE A 187 -2.86 5.05 4.19
CA ILE A 187 -2.79 6.28 4.99
C ILE A 187 -1.34 6.65 5.29
N TRP A 188 -0.51 5.69 5.70
CA TRP A 188 0.89 5.93 6.00
C TRP A 188 1.66 6.35 4.75
N LEU A 189 1.49 5.64 3.63
CA LEU A 189 2.15 5.97 2.37
C LEU A 189 1.78 7.39 1.93
N TYR A 190 0.51 7.80 2.05
CA TYR A 190 0.08 9.15 1.74
C TYR A 190 0.63 10.20 2.68
N SER A 191 0.63 9.94 3.98
CA SER A 191 1.21 10.84 4.97
C SER A 191 2.70 11.07 4.71
N PHE A 192 3.44 10.00 4.42
CA PHE A 192 4.85 10.05 4.04
C PHE A 192 5.06 10.85 2.75
N THR A 193 4.25 10.56 1.74
CA THR A 193 4.30 11.20 0.41
C THR A 193 4.08 12.71 0.50
N ILE A 194 3.04 13.13 1.21
CA ILE A 194 2.71 14.53 1.45
C ILE A 194 3.84 15.24 2.21
N SER A 195 4.45 14.55 3.18
CA SER A 195 5.55 15.11 3.97
C SER A 195 6.81 15.37 3.14
N ILE A 196 7.11 14.53 2.15
CA ILE A 196 8.20 14.80 1.20
C ILE A 196 7.88 16.02 0.34
N PHE A 197 6.63 16.15 -0.13
CA PHE A 197 6.23 17.26 -0.99
C PHE A 197 6.33 18.60 -0.28
N PHE A 198 5.78 18.70 0.94
CA PHE A 198 5.89 19.93 1.73
C PHE A 198 7.33 20.30 2.04
N LYS A 199 8.20 19.33 2.36
CA LYS A 199 9.62 19.60 2.57
C LYS A 199 10.29 20.28 1.36
N LYS A 200 9.93 19.87 0.14
CA LYS A 200 10.52 20.43 -1.08
C LYS A 200 10.09 21.86 -1.38
N LEU A 201 8.92 22.30 -0.89
CA LEU A 201 8.48 23.70 -1.05
C LEU A 201 9.30 24.69 -0.21
N TYR A 202 10.07 24.21 0.76
CA TYR A 202 10.90 25.03 1.66
C TYR A 202 12.41 24.87 1.39
N LEU A 203 12.80 24.28 0.26
CA LEU A 203 14.18 24.16 -0.23
C LEU A 203 14.30 24.81 -1.61
#